data_AF-A0A7R6R6H5-F1
#
_entry.id   AF-A0A7R6R6H5-F1
#
_cell.length_a   1.000
_cell.length_b   1.000
_cell.length_c   1.000
_cell.angle_alpha   90.00
_cell.angle_beta   90.00
_cell.angle_gamma   90.00
#
_symmetry.space_group_name_H-M   'P 1'
#
loop_
_entity.id
_entity.type
_entity.pdbx_description
1 polymer ?
#
loop_
_entity_poly.entity_id
_entity_poly.type
_entity_poly.pdbx_seq_one_letter_code
_entity_poly.pdbx_strand_id
1 'polypeptide(L)'
;MKRVRKETWQVAALIAKMMQTSGQTRARISDKQMRLLAGRSRLESSVRERIREDALDYGYLIHRLDAGSSTSGNVIVALSALAAAKTLKRTDTFTDEQWATIRNGTFDFDSLQDELLNDEEDGAEE
;
A
#
# COMPACT_ATOMS: atom_id res chain seq x y z
N MET A 1 13.81 -12.29 -27.78
CA MET A 1 14.51 -12.63 -26.53
C MET A 1 13.60 -13.53 -25.69
N LYS A 2 14.04 -14.74 -25.30
CA LYS A 2 13.23 -15.69 -24.52
C LYS A 2 13.02 -15.12 -23.11
N ARG A 3 11.77 -14.91 -22.68
CA ARG A 3 11.47 -14.47 -21.31
C ARG A 3 11.67 -15.65 -20.36
N VAL A 4 12.63 -15.54 -19.46
CA VAL A 4 12.81 -16.51 -18.37
C VAL A 4 11.85 -16.13 -17.25
N ARG A 5 10.96 -17.07 -16.89
CA ARG A 5 10.06 -16.92 -15.76
C ARG A 5 10.88 -16.99 -14.47
N LYS A 6 10.63 -16.06 -13.57
CA LYS A 6 11.28 -16.02 -12.25
C LYS A 6 10.33 -16.57 -11.19
N GLU A 7 10.93 -17.19 -10.19
CA GLU A 7 10.25 -17.52 -8.94
C GLU A 7 9.93 -16.24 -8.17
N THR A 8 8.95 -16.31 -7.27
CA THR A 8 8.42 -15.14 -6.55
C THR A 8 9.50 -14.46 -5.71
N TRP A 9 10.32 -15.24 -5.01
CA TRP A 9 11.43 -14.73 -4.20
C TRP A 9 12.50 -14.03 -5.04
N GLN A 10 12.74 -14.49 -6.26
CA GLN A 10 13.70 -13.85 -7.18
C GLN A 10 13.19 -12.48 -7.61
N VAL A 11 11.89 -12.34 -7.81
CA VAL A 11 11.26 -11.06 -8.15
C VAL A 11 11.32 -10.12 -6.95
N ALA A 12 11.03 -10.61 -5.75
CA ALA A 12 11.16 -9.85 -4.50
C ALA A 12 12.60 -9.36 -4.28
N ALA A 13 13.60 -10.23 -4.46
CA ALA A 13 15.02 -9.88 -4.37
C ALA A 13 15.43 -8.78 -5.38
N LEU A 14 14.90 -8.84 -6.61
CA LEU A 14 15.14 -7.80 -7.61
C LEU A 14 14.54 -6.46 -7.19
N ILE A 15 13.31 -6.46 -6.65
CA ILE A 15 12.68 -5.25 -6.14
C ILE A 15 13.48 -4.67 -4.97
N ALA A 16 13.89 -5.52 -4.02
CA ALA A 16 14.72 -5.12 -2.89
C ALA A 16 16.03 -4.47 -3.38
N LYS A 17 16.69 -5.07 -4.37
CA LYS A 17 17.89 -4.49 -4.97
C LYS A 17 17.61 -3.12 -5.62
N MET A 18 16.50 -2.97 -6.34
CA MET A 18 16.10 -1.68 -6.93
C MET A 18 15.92 -0.61 -5.85
N MET A 19 15.25 -0.94 -4.75
CA MET A 19 15.04 -0.03 -3.61
C MET A 19 16.36 0.36 -2.93
N GLN A 20 17.23 -0.62 -2.67
CA GLN A 20 18.55 -0.37 -2.08
C GLN A 20 19.41 0.53 -2.96
N THR A 21 19.41 0.29 -4.27
CA THR A 21 20.20 1.09 -5.22
C THR A 21 19.64 2.49 -5.41
N SER A 22 18.31 2.67 -5.39
CA SER A 22 17.71 4.01 -5.51
C SER A 22 17.79 4.83 -4.22
N GLY A 23 18.03 4.19 -3.07
CA GLY A 23 17.98 4.83 -1.75
C GLY A 23 16.58 5.29 -1.34
N GLN A 24 15.55 4.93 -2.10
CA GLN A 24 14.18 5.35 -1.81
C GLN A 24 13.58 4.50 -0.69
N THR A 25 12.83 5.14 0.20
CA THR A 25 12.06 4.48 1.25
C THR A 25 10.64 4.13 0.82
N ARG A 26 10.15 4.78 -0.25
CA ARG A 26 8.85 4.56 -0.88
C ARG A 26 9.01 4.66 -2.39
N ALA A 27 8.42 3.74 -3.14
CA ALA A 27 8.44 3.75 -4.60
C ALA A 27 7.16 3.17 -5.19
N ARG A 28 6.91 3.43 -6.48
CA ARG A 28 5.81 2.82 -7.25
C ARG A 28 6.39 2.00 -8.39
N ILE A 29 5.85 0.81 -8.59
CA ILE A 29 6.08 0.00 -9.78
C ILE A 29 4.76 -0.25 -10.50
N SER A 30 4.76 -0.01 -11.81
CA SER A 30 3.60 -0.32 -12.64
C SER A 30 3.40 -1.83 -12.74
N ASP A 31 2.17 -2.24 -12.99
CA ASP A 31 1.84 -3.64 -13.28
C ASP A 31 2.58 -4.21 -14.50
N LYS A 32 2.90 -3.35 -15.46
CA LYS A 32 3.76 -3.70 -16.59
C LYS A 32 5.17 -4.05 -16.11
N GLN A 33 5.75 -3.22 -15.23
CA GLN A 33 7.09 -3.45 -14.68
C GLN A 33 7.13 -4.73 -13.84
N MET A 34 6.14 -4.94 -12.97
CA MET A 34 6.00 -6.14 -12.14
C MET A 34 5.97 -7.42 -13.01
N ARG A 35 5.21 -7.39 -14.11
CA ARG A 35 5.18 -8.48 -15.11
C ARG A 35 6.52 -8.70 -15.81
N LEU A 36 7.20 -7.62 -16.17
CA LEU A 36 8.53 -7.68 -16.80
C LEU A 36 9.55 -8.30 -15.86
N LEU A 37 9.58 -7.90 -14.58
CA LEU A 37 10.44 -8.50 -13.56
C LEU A 37 10.18 -10.00 -13.42
N ALA A 38 8.90 -10.40 -13.30
CA ALA A 38 8.51 -11.81 -13.22
C ALA A 38 8.77 -12.61 -14.51
N GLY A 39 9.01 -11.95 -15.65
CA GLY A 39 9.13 -12.61 -16.95
C GLY A 39 7.80 -13.20 -17.44
N ARG A 40 6.65 -12.68 -16.98
CA ARG A 40 5.31 -13.21 -17.28
C ARG A 40 4.52 -12.22 -18.15
N SER A 41 3.64 -12.72 -19.01
CA SER A 41 2.72 -11.89 -19.82
C SER A 41 1.51 -11.42 -19.02
N ARG A 42 1.05 -12.27 -18.11
CA ARG A 42 0.01 -12.03 -17.11
C ARG A 42 0.55 -12.42 -15.74
N LEU A 43 0.15 -11.68 -14.71
CA LEU A 43 0.56 -11.93 -13.33
C LEU A 43 -0.68 -12.14 -12.49
N GLU A 44 -0.95 -13.39 -12.19
CA GLU A 44 -2.09 -13.83 -11.36
C GLU A 44 -1.98 -13.26 -9.95
N SER A 45 -3.12 -13.03 -9.31
CA SER A 45 -3.20 -12.47 -7.96
C SER A 45 -2.46 -13.34 -6.94
N SER A 46 -2.52 -14.67 -7.07
CA SER A 46 -1.80 -15.62 -6.20
C SER A 46 -0.27 -15.45 -6.27
N VAL A 47 0.26 -15.14 -7.45
CA VAL A 47 1.69 -14.93 -7.67
C VAL A 47 2.11 -13.56 -7.13
N ARG A 48 1.25 -12.55 -7.27
CA ARG A 48 1.48 -11.23 -6.65
C ARG A 48 1.54 -11.35 -5.14
N GLU A 49 0.61 -12.09 -4.54
CA GLU A 49 0.57 -12.24 -3.09
C GLU A 49 1.84 -12.90 -2.57
N ARG A 50 2.29 -13.99 -3.20
CA ARG A 50 3.57 -14.61 -2.84
C ARG A 50 4.78 -13.67 -3.00
N ILE A 51 4.80 -12.83 -4.05
CA ILE A 51 5.87 -11.81 -4.19
C ILE A 51 5.81 -10.80 -3.03
N ARG A 52 4.61 -10.45 -2.55
CA ARG A 52 4.45 -9.53 -1.41
C ARG A 52 4.94 -10.19 -0.12
N GLU A 53 4.59 -11.46 0.11
CA GLU A 53 5.08 -12.26 1.23
C GLU A 53 6.61 -12.35 1.20
N ASP A 54 7.19 -12.77 0.08
CA ASP A 54 8.65 -12.91 -0.08
C ASP A 54 9.38 -11.55 0.06
N ALA A 55 8.75 -10.42 -0.26
CA ALA A 55 9.34 -9.10 -0.11
C ALA A 55 9.53 -8.67 1.35
N LEU A 56 8.73 -9.23 2.27
CA LEU A 56 8.85 -8.95 3.71
C LEU A 56 10.19 -9.44 4.27
N ASP A 57 10.70 -10.57 3.78
CA ASP A 57 12.02 -11.10 4.16
C ASP A 57 13.16 -10.13 3.82
N TYR A 58 12.95 -9.26 2.82
CA TYR A 58 13.89 -8.22 2.43
C TYR A 58 13.61 -6.86 3.08
N GLY A 59 12.63 -6.77 3.98
CA GLY A 59 12.27 -5.54 4.68
C GLY A 59 11.40 -4.57 3.87
N TYR A 60 10.63 -5.06 2.90
CA TYR A 60 9.75 -4.23 2.07
C TYR A 60 8.31 -4.73 2.09
N LEU A 61 7.37 -3.82 2.35
CA LEU A 61 5.95 -4.03 2.13
C LEU A 61 5.60 -3.66 0.70
N ILE A 62 4.92 -4.55 -0.02
CA ILE A 62 4.34 -4.26 -1.32
C ILE A 62 2.83 -4.26 -1.18
N HIS A 63 2.17 -3.22 -1.70
CA HIS A 63 0.72 -3.11 -1.71
C HIS A 63 0.23 -2.65 -3.08
N ARG A 64 -0.88 -3.23 -3.54
CA ARG A 64 -1.50 -2.81 -4.79
C ARG A 64 -2.45 -1.64 -4.51
N LEU A 65 -2.29 -0.55 -5.25
CA LEU A 65 -3.24 0.54 -5.25
C LEU A 65 -4.30 0.27 -6.31
N ASP A 66 -5.55 0.21 -5.87
CA ASP A 66 -6.73 0.09 -6.73
C ASP A 66 -7.41 1.45 -6.99
N ALA A 67 -6.75 2.56 -6.65
CA ALA A 67 -7.19 3.91 -7.00
C ALA A 67 -7.19 4.11 -8.54
N GLY A 68 -8.05 5.02 -9.02
CA GLY A 68 -8.41 5.26 -10.43
C GLY A 68 -7.25 5.33 -11.45
N SER A 69 -7.61 5.50 -12.73
CA SER A 69 -6.73 5.25 -13.89
C SER A 69 -5.32 5.88 -13.83
N SER A 70 -5.10 6.99 -13.13
CA SER A 70 -3.81 7.67 -12.93
C SER A 70 -2.94 7.10 -11.79
N THR A 71 -3.53 6.45 -10.78
CA THR A 71 -2.85 6.05 -9.53
C THR A 71 -2.76 4.53 -9.33
N SER A 72 -3.24 3.73 -10.28
CA SER A 72 -3.15 2.26 -10.25
C SER A 72 -1.71 1.69 -10.31
N GLY A 73 -1.38 0.70 -9.49
CA GLY A 73 -0.05 0.05 -9.53
C GLY A 73 0.32 -0.61 -8.21
N ASN A 74 1.61 -0.85 -7.99
CA ASN A 74 2.09 -1.44 -6.74
C ASN A 74 3.02 -0.44 -6.05
N VAL A 75 2.66 -0.04 -4.85
CA VAL A 75 3.53 0.76 -3.96
C VAL A 75 4.41 -0.19 -3.18
N ILE A 76 5.67 0.20 -3.04
CA ILE A 76 6.67 -0.47 -2.24
C ILE A 76 7.06 0.49 -1.12
N VAL A 77 7.03 0.03 0.12
CA VAL A 77 7.41 0.80 1.31
C VAL A 77 8.45 0.01 2.09
N ALA A 78 9.58 0.63 2.41
CA ALA A 78 10.53 0.05 3.34
C ALA A 78 9.89 -0.08 4.73
N LEU A 79 10.00 -1.24 5.38
CA LEU A 79 9.43 -1.44 6.72
C LEU A 79 10.05 -0.48 7.74
N SER A 80 11.30 -0.05 7.54
CA SER A 80 11.94 1.00 8.35
C SER A 80 11.21 2.34 8.27
N ALA A 81 10.59 2.66 7.13
CA ALA A 81 9.79 3.87 6.97
C ALA A 81 8.43 3.76 7.68
N LEU A 82 7.92 2.55 7.90
CA LEU A 82 6.75 2.30 8.73
C LEU A 82 7.09 2.38 10.21
N ALA A 83 8.26 1.87 10.62
CA ALA A 83 8.73 1.98 12.00
C ALA A 83 8.92 3.44 12.44
N ALA A 84 9.25 4.33 11.51
CA ALA A 84 9.35 5.77 11.76
C ALA A 84 8.00 6.52 11.70
N ALA A 85 6.88 5.82 11.44
CA ALA A 85 5.57 6.46 11.37
C ALA A 85 5.17 7.01 12.74
N LYS A 86 4.60 8.23 12.74
CA LYS A 86 4.05 8.83 13.96
C LYS A 86 2.85 8.01 14.42
N THR A 87 2.83 7.66 15.70
CA THR A 87 1.66 7.04 16.32
C THR A 87 0.49 8.00 16.25
N LEU A 88 -0.64 7.54 15.70
CA LEU A 88 -1.91 8.25 15.80
C LEU A 88 -2.42 8.11 17.24
N LYS A 89 -2.60 9.24 17.94
CA LYS A 89 -3.22 9.24 19.25
C LYS A 89 -4.65 9.68 19.10
N ARG A 90 -5.54 8.98 19.79
CA ARG A 90 -6.96 9.34 19.83
C ARG A 90 -7.20 10.79 20.29
N THR A 91 -6.39 11.29 21.22
CA THR A 91 -6.45 12.68 21.71
C THR A 91 -6.17 13.72 20.64
N ASP A 92 -5.53 13.33 19.52
CA ASP A 92 -5.23 14.23 18.42
C ASP A 92 -6.43 14.38 17.47
N THR A 93 -7.46 13.53 17.61
CA THR A 93 -8.61 13.45 16.69
C THR A 93 -9.95 13.60 17.40
N PHE A 94 -10.11 13.05 18.60
CA PHE A 94 -11.38 13.00 19.32
C PHE A 94 -11.30 13.70 20.67
N THR A 95 -12.33 14.47 20.99
CA THR A 95 -12.51 15.03 22.34
C THR A 95 -12.82 13.93 23.36
N ASP A 96 -12.71 14.24 24.65
CA ASP A 96 -13.07 13.31 25.72
C ASP A 96 -14.56 12.97 25.78
N GLU A 97 -15.41 13.93 25.42
CA GLU A 97 -16.86 13.73 25.32
C GLU A 97 -17.22 12.80 24.17
N GLN A 98 -16.67 13.03 22.97
CA GLN A 98 -16.88 12.16 21.81
C GLN A 98 -16.42 10.73 22.09
N TRP A 99 -15.33 10.55 22.83
CA TRP A 99 -14.92 9.20 23.17
C TRP A 99 -15.69 8.56 24.29
N ALA A 100 -16.25 9.34 25.21
CA ALA A 100 -17.20 8.80 26.17
C ALA A 100 -18.41 8.22 25.43
N THR A 101 -18.93 8.90 24.40
CA THR A 101 -20.02 8.37 23.59
C THR A 101 -19.59 7.16 22.75
N ILE A 102 -18.36 7.15 22.19
CA ILE A 102 -17.81 5.97 21.48
C ILE A 102 -17.75 4.76 22.43
N ARG A 103 -17.17 4.95 23.63
CA ARG A 103 -17.04 3.86 24.62
C ARG A 103 -18.39 3.36 25.12
N ASN A 104 -19.36 4.25 25.24
CA ASN A 104 -20.69 3.91 25.73
C ASN A 104 -21.62 3.40 24.60
N GLY A 105 -21.13 3.35 23.36
CA GLY A 105 -21.88 2.85 22.20
C GLY A 105 -22.97 3.79 21.71
N THR A 106 -22.95 5.07 22.13
CA THR A 106 -23.93 6.08 21.72
C THR A 106 -23.35 7.08 20.72
N PHE A 107 -22.17 6.79 20.17
CA PHE A 107 -21.57 7.58 19.10
C PHE A 107 -22.30 7.33 17.79
N ASP A 108 -22.59 8.40 17.07
CA ASP A 108 -23.25 8.34 15.78
C ASP A 108 -22.24 8.02 14.69
N PHE A 109 -22.10 6.72 14.40
CA PHE A 109 -21.21 6.24 13.34
C PHE A 109 -21.77 6.51 11.94
N ASP A 110 -23.09 6.68 11.79
CA ASP A 110 -23.71 6.96 10.49
C ASP A 110 -23.32 8.37 10.04
N SER A 111 -23.44 9.36 10.94
CA SER A 111 -22.96 10.73 10.66
C SER A 111 -21.46 10.79 10.34
N LEU A 112 -20.61 10.02 11.06
CA LEU A 112 -19.17 9.93 10.76
C LEU A 112 -18.91 9.31 9.38
N GLN A 113 -19.67 8.28 9.02
CA GLN A 113 -19.53 7.63 7.72
C GLN A 113 -19.92 8.58 6.57
N ASP A 114 -21.01 9.33 6.72
CA ASP A 114 -21.44 10.32 5.74
C ASP A 114 -20.40 11.45 5.60
N GLU A 115 -19.82 11.93 6.70
CA GLU A 115 -18.72 12.91 6.67
C GLU A 115 -17.53 12.37 5.85
N LEU A 116 -17.05 11.15 6.16
CA LEU A 116 -15.89 10.56 5.52
C LEU A 116 -16.09 10.27 4.02
N LEU A 117 -17.31 9.93 3.59
CA LEU A 117 -17.60 9.61 2.20
C LEU A 117 -17.86 10.87 1.35
N ASN A 118 -18.41 11.93 1.94
CA ASN A 118 -18.68 13.18 1.21
C ASN A 118 -17.39 14.00 1.00
N ASP A 119 -16.43 13.95 1.92
CA ASP A 119 -15.12 14.62 1.77
C ASP A 119 -14.28 14.06 0.60
N GLU A 120 -14.59 12.87 0.06
CA GLU A 120 -13.89 12.29 -1.09
C GLU A 120 -14.39 12.78 -2.46
N GLU A 121 -15.54 13.47 -2.54
CA GLU A 121 -16.13 13.93 -3.83
C GLU A 121 -15.63 15.31 -4.29
N ASP A 122 -15.05 16.14 -3.40
CA ASP A 122 -14.62 17.52 -3.71
C ASP A 122 -13.20 17.62 -4.32
N GLY A 123 -12.53 16.49 -4.60
CA GLY A 123 -11.16 16.46 -5.15
C GLY A 123 -11.03 16.37 -6.67
N ALA A 124 -12.13 16.50 -7.42
CA ALA A 124 -12.19 16.22 -8.86
C ALA A 124 -12.31 17.45 -9.78
N GLU A 125 -11.93 18.66 -9.33
CA GLU A 125 -11.83 19.84 -10.19
C GLU A 125 -10.55 20.66 -9.91
N GLU A 126 -9.51 20.42 -10.72
CA GLU A 126 -8.70 21.42 -11.46
C GLU A 126 -7.65 20.75 -12.37
#